data_AF-A0A519SJR3-F1
#
_entry.id   AF-A0A519SJR3-F1
#
_cell.length_a   1.000
_cell.length_b   1.000
_cell.length_c   1.000
_cell.angle_alpha   90.00
_cell.angle_beta   90.00
_cell.angle_gamma   90.00
#
_symmetry.space_group_name_H-M   'P 1'
#
loop_
_entity.id
_entity.type
_entity.pdbx_description
1 polymer ?
#
loop_
_entity_poly.entity_id
_entity_poly.type
_entity_poly.pdbx_seq_one_letter_code
_entity_poly.pdbx_strand_id
1 'polypeptide(L)'
;MATPAEVEFVQLLVVGIGLLLLAGGALVLFVVTYQKRLLQQQLRLREAEAEYQQQLLAAVIEAQEHERERIGRDLHDGIGSTIATAKMLVNRLENDQPHDNRPELFNLVKGIMSTAVHDVRSISHSLFPAVLARYGLAEALQHLVDVSNEAGVLEVGLEVDYPRPLALAQELAIYRICQELIHNA
;
A
#
# COMPACT_ATOMS: atom_id res chain seq x y z
N MET A 1 83.57 31.70 16.16
CA MET A 1 83.46 30.36 15.56
C MET A 1 82.53 29.57 16.46
N ALA A 2 81.38 29.13 15.94
CA ALA A 2 80.48 28.27 16.71
C ALA A 2 81.21 26.98 17.09
N THR A 3 81.00 26.48 18.31
CA THR A 3 81.57 25.19 18.70
C THR A 3 80.85 24.06 17.95
N PRO A 4 81.51 22.93 17.65
CA PRO A 4 80.87 21.81 16.95
C PRO A 4 79.56 21.34 17.61
N ALA A 5 79.46 21.45 18.94
CA ALA A 5 78.24 21.13 19.70
C ALA A 5 77.05 22.08 19.41
N GLU A 6 77.31 23.37 19.15
CA GLU A 6 76.26 24.33 18.79
C GLU A 6 75.67 24.03 17.41
N VAL A 7 76.49 23.58 16.47
CA VAL A 7 76.07 23.23 15.11
C VAL A 7 75.21 21.97 15.11
N GLU A 8 75.60 20.92 15.87
CA GLU A 8 74.82 19.69 16.02
C GLU A 8 73.45 19.95 16.66
N PHE A 9 73.39 20.81 17.67
CA PHE A 9 72.13 21.18 18.32
C PHE A 9 71.16 21.86 17.35
N VAL A 10 71.64 22.80 16.55
CA VAL A 10 70.81 23.50 15.55
C VAL A 10 70.27 22.54 14.50
N GLN A 11 71.09 21.59 14.03
CA GLN A 11 70.66 20.57 13.06
C GLN A 11 69.54 19.68 13.61
N LEU A 12 69.67 19.21 14.86
CA LEU A 12 68.63 18.42 15.53
C LEU A 12 67.30 19.19 15.64
N LEU A 13 67.37 20.49 15.96
CA LEU A 13 66.20 21.34 16.11
C LEU A 13 65.46 21.52 14.77
N VAL A 14 66.21 21.78 13.69
CA VAL A 14 65.64 21.91 12.33
C VAL A 14 64.98 20.61 11.87
N VAL A 15 65.62 19.47 12.10
CA VAL A 15 65.06 18.15 11.76
C VAL A 15 63.78 17.89 12.57
N GLY A 16 63.79 18.19 13.87
CA GLY A 16 62.61 18.03 14.74
C GLY A 16 61.42 18.86 14.28
N ILE A 17 61.64 20.14 13.93
CA ILE A 17 60.59 21.01 13.37
C ILE A 17 60.07 20.44 12.04
N GLY A 18 60.97 20.00 11.15
CA GLY A 18 60.59 19.38 9.88
C GLY A 18 59.70 18.16 10.07
N LEU A 19 60.03 17.27 11.00
CA LEU A 19 59.22 16.09 11.33
C LEU A 19 57.86 16.47 11.93
N LEU A 20 57.79 17.48 12.81
CA LEU A 20 56.53 17.97 13.36
C LEU A 20 55.62 18.57 12.29
N LEU A 21 56.18 19.34 11.36
CA LEU A 21 55.42 19.90 10.24
C LEU A 21 54.89 18.81 9.30
N LEU A 22 55.71 17.80 8.99
CA LEU A 22 55.29 16.65 8.19
C LEU A 22 54.18 15.85 8.89
N ALA A 23 54.34 15.59 10.18
CA ALA A 23 53.32 14.89 10.98
C ALA A 23 52.01 15.68 11.04
N GLY A 24 52.09 16.99 11.24
CA GLY A 24 50.92 17.89 11.23
C GLY A 24 50.23 17.91 9.88
N GLY A 25 50.99 18.01 8.78
CA GLY A 25 50.45 17.95 7.42
C GLY A 25 49.77 16.62 7.11
N ALA A 26 50.40 15.50 7.50
CA ALA A 26 49.83 14.18 7.36
C ALA A 26 48.54 14.00 8.17
N LEU A 27 48.50 14.52 9.40
CA LEU A 27 47.31 14.50 10.26
C LEU A 27 46.16 15.30 9.64
N VAL A 28 46.43 16.52 9.14
CA VAL A 28 45.42 17.35 8.47
C VAL A 28 44.89 16.63 7.23
N LEU A 29 45.77 16.08 6.40
CA LEU A 29 45.38 15.34 5.20
C LEU A 29 44.55 14.09 5.54
N PHE A 30 44.93 13.36 6.59
CA PHE A 30 44.17 12.23 7.11
C PHE A 30 42.77 12.65 7.56
N VAL A 31 42.64 13.72 8.36
CA VAL A 31 41.34 14.22 8.84
C VAL A 31 40.45 14.68 7.68
N VAL A 32 40.99 15.44 6.71
CA VAL A 32 40.22 15.93 5.56
C VAL A 32 39.75 14.77 4.67
N THR A 33 40.61 13.79 4.41
CA THR A 33 40.24 12.62 3.60
C THR A 33 39.22 11.74 4.32
N TYR A 34 39.36 11.56 5.64
CA TYR A 34 38.40 10.83 6.46
C TYR A 34 37.03 11.51 6.47
N GLN A 35 36.96 12.82 6.71
CA GLN A 35 35.71 13.59 6.69
C GLN A 35 35.05 13.55 5.31
N LYS A 36 35.81 13.70 4.22
CA LYS A 36 35.27 13.59 2.85
C LYS A 36 34.64 12.22 2.60
N ARG A 37 35.31 11.14 3.01
CA ARG A 37 34.78 9.77 2.87
C ARG A 37 33.49 9.59 3.65
N LEU A 38 33.45 10.09 4.88
CA LEU A 38 32.26 10.01 5.73
C LEU A 38 31.07 10.76 5.13
N LEU A 39 31.29 11.98 4.63
CA LEU A 39 30.26 12.76 3.97
C LEU A 39 29.74 12.09 2.70
N GLN A 40 30.64 11.52 1.88
CA GLN A 40 30.25 10.76 0.69
C GLN A 40 29.40 9.53 1.03
N GLN A 41 29.72 8.83 2.12
CA GLN A 41 28.90 7.71 2.59
C GLN A 41 27.51 8.17 3.04
N GLN A 42 27.43 9.27 3.78
CA GLN A 42 26.14 9.84 4.20
C GLN A 42 25.29 10.29 3.00
N LEU A 43 25.91 10.91 2.00
CA LEU A 43 25.20 11.32 0.78
C LEU A 43 24.67 10.11 0.01
N ARG A 44 25.49 9.07 -0.19
CA ARG A 44 25.05 7.83 -0.85
C ARG A 44 23.90 7.15 -0.12
N LEU A 45 23.93 7.13 1.21
CA LEU A 45 22.85 6.57 2.02
C LEU A 45 21.56 7.37 1.83
N ARG A 46 21.63 8.70 1.84
CA ARG A 46 20.47 9.57 1.61
C ARG A 46 19.91 9.44 0.19
N GLU A 47 20.78 9.33 -0.81
CA GLU A 47 20.37 9.10 -2.20
C GLU A 47 19.65 7.76 -2.34
N ALA A 48 20.22 6.68 -1.79
CA ALA A 48 19.58 5.36 -1.80
C ALA A 48 18.24 5.35 -1.05
N GLU A 49 18.14 6.06 0.08
CA GLU A 49 16.89 6.19 0.83
C GLU A 49 15.83 6.98 0.05
N ALA A 50 16.23 8.06 -0.62
CA ALA A 50 15.34 8.85 -1.47
C ALA A 50 14.86 8.05 -2.70
N GLU A 51 15.75 7.31 -3.36
CA GLU A 51 15.41 6.41 -4.47
C GLU A 51 14.43 5.32 -4.02
N TYR A 52 14.69 4.70 -2.86
CA TYR A 52 13.79 3.70 -2.29
C TYR A 52 12.40 4.27 -1.98
N GLN A 53 12.34 5.47 -1.39
CA GLN A 53 11.07 6.17 -1.14
C GLN A 53 10.33 6.50 -2.44
N GLN A 54 11.02 6.93 -3.49
CA GLN A 54 10.42 7.18 -4.79
C GLN A 54 9.85 5.90 -5.42
N GLN A 55 10.60 4.79 -5.35
CA GLN A 55 10.12 3.50 -5.83
C GLN A 55 8.89 3.02 -5.06
N LEU A 56 8.90 3.16 -3.74
CA LEU A 56 7.75 2.80 -2.90
C LEU A 56 6.52 3.63 -3.26
N LEU A 57 6.67 4.95 -3.43
CA LEU A 57 5.59 5.84 -3.85
C LEU A 57 5.06 5.47 -5.24
N ALA A 58 5.95 5.19 -6.20
CA ALA A 58 5.56 4.77 -7.53
C ALA A 58 4.76 3.46 -7.50
N ALA A 59 5.22 2.46 -6.74
CA ALA A 59 4.52 1.20 -6.56
C ALA A 59 3.15 1.36 -5.91
N VAL A 60 3.02 2.24 -4.92
CA VAL A 60 1.71 2.55 -4.30
C VAL A 60 0.77 3.21 -5.30
N ILE A 61 1.25 4.18 -6.08
CA ILE A 61 0.44 4.85 -7.11
C ILE A 61 -0.01 3.86 -8.18
N GLU A 62 0.90 3.02 -8.67
CA GLU A 62 0.60 1.99 -9.66
C GLU A 62 -0.44 0.99 -9.13
N ALA A 63 -0.27 0.51 -7.90
CA ALA A 63 -1.25 -0.36 -7.25
C ALA A 63 -2.62 0.32 -7.11
N GLN A 64 -2.66 1.61 -6.74
CA GLN A 64 -3.91 2.36 -6.65
C GLN A 64 -4.59 2.53 -8.02
N GLU A 65 -3.83 2.84 -9.08
CA GLU A 65 -4.41 3.04 -10.41
C GLU A 65 -4.90 1.72 -11.00
N HIS A 66 -4.15 0.62 -10.82
CA HIS A 66 -4.60 -0.71 -11.22
C HIS A 66 -5.89 -1.12 -10.50
N GLU A 67 -5.98 -0.86 -9.19
CA GLU A 67 -7.20 -1.13 -8.42
C GLU A 67 -8.37 -0.25 -8.90
N ARG A 68 -8.11 1.02 -9.21
CA ARG A 68 -9.11 1.93 -9.77
C ARG A 68 -9.62 1.46 -11.13
N GLU A 69 -8.73 0.99 -12.00
CA GLU A 69 -9.10 0.42 -13.30
C GLU A 69 -9.91 -0.87 -13.14
N ARG A 70 -9.51 -1.75 -12.20
CA ARG A 70 -10.23 -2.97 -11.86
C ARG A 70 -11.66 -2.66 -11.41
N ILE A 71 -11.83 -1.72 -10.47
CA ILE A 71 -13.15 -1.25 -10.01
C ILE A 71 -13.97 -0.68 -11.17
N GLY A 72 -13.35 0.15 -12.02
CA GLY A 72 -14.00 0.74 -13.18
C GLY A 72 -14.55 -0.32 -14.13
N ARG A 73 -13.79 -1.39 -14.37
CA ARG A 73 -14.21 -2.55 -15.16
C ARG A 73 -15.34 -3.33 -14.50
N ASP A 74 -15.20 -3.72 -13.23
CA ASP A 74 -16.24 -4.45 -12.49
C ASP A 74 -17.57 -3.69 -12.50
N LEU A 75 -17.51 -2.36 -12.32
CA LEU A 75 -18.68 -1.50 -12.34
C LEU A 75 -19.29 -1.38 -13.76
N HIS A 76 -18.45 -1.19 -14.78
CA HIS A 76 -18.92 -1.04 -16.16
C HIS A 76 -19.56 -2.32 -16.70
N ASP A 77 -18.85 -3.45 -16.57
CA ASP A 77 -19.26 -4.73 -17.15
C ASP A 77 -20.43 -5.33 -16.36
N GLY A 78 -20.40 -5.28 -15.03
CA GLY A 78 -21.47 -5.81 -14.18
C GLY A 78 -22.69 -4.90 -14.14
N ILE A 79 -22.54 -3.70 -13.57
CA ILE A 79 -23.68 -2.82 -13.26
C ILE A 79 -24.13 -2.02 -14.49
N GLY A 80 -23.20 -1.55 -15.32
CA GLY A 80 -23.51 -0.82 -16.54
C GLY A 80 -24.39 -1.63 -17.50
N SER A 81 -24.02 -2.88 -17.77
CA SER A 81 -24.80 -3.81 -18.59
C SER A 81 -26.19 -4.11 -18.00
N THR A 82 -26.25 -4.31 -16.69
CA THR A 82 -27.49 -4.63 -15.97
C THR A 82 -28.48 -3.46 -16.00
N ILE A 83 -28.01 -2.24 -15.78
CA ILE A 83 -28.82 -1.01 -15.88
C ILE A 83 -29.28 -0.75 -17.31
N ALA A 84 -28.41 -0.96 -18.31
CA ALA A 84 -28.79 -0.80 -19.72
C ALA A 84 -29.92 -1.77 -20.12
N THR A 85 -29.85 -3.01 -19.63
CA THR A 85 -30.89 -4.03 -19.83
C THR A 85 -32.19 -3.62 -19.15
N ALA A 86 -32.15 -3.17 -17.90
CA ALA A 86 -33.30 -2.67 -17.18
C ALA A 86 -33.97 -1.49 -17.93
N LYS A 87 -33.18 -0.53 -18.41
CA LYS A 87 -33.67 0.62 -19.21
C LYS A 87 -34.37 0.17 -20.49
N MET A 88 -33.83 -0.82 -21.20
CA MET A 88 -34.46 -1.36 -22.41
C MET A 88 -35.81 -2.00 -22.10
N LEU A 89 -35.92 -2.75 -21.01
CA LEU A 89 -37.17 -3.39 -20.59
C LEU A 89 -38.22 -2.36 -20.13
N VAL A 90 -37.81 -1.31 -19.43
CA VAL A 90 -38.69 -0.19 -19.06
C VAL A 90 -39.21 0.54 -20.30
N ASN A 91 -38.35 0.84 -21.29
CA ASN A 91 -38.80 1.45 -22.55
C ASN A 91 -39.85 0.59 -23.29
N ARG A 92 -39.80 -0.74 -23.16
CA ARG A 92 -40.82 -1.64 -23.72
C ARG A 92 -42.15 -1.58 -22.95
N LEU A 93 -42.12 -1.24 -21.66
CA LEU A 93 -43.31 -1.00 -20.85
C LEU A 93 -43.96 0.36 -21.16
N GLU A 94 -43.15 1.39 -21.50
CA GLU A 94 -43.63 2.73 -21.87
C GLU A 94 -44.19 2.80 -23.29
N ASN A 95 -43.72 1.96 -24.21
CA ASN A 95 -44.29 1.88 -25.55
C ASN A 95 -45.72 1.32 -25.47
N ASP A 96 -46.68 2.14 -25.92
CA ASP A 96 -48.12 2.02 -25.67
C ASP A 96 -48.83 0.90 -26.47
N GLN A 97 -48.13 -0.22 -26.67
CA GLN A 97 -48.73 -1.43 -27.25
C GLN A 97 -49.45 -2.23 -26.15
N PRO A 98 -50.59 -2.88 -26.48
CA PRO A 98 -51.26 -3.80 -25.59
C PRO A 98 -50.41 -5.08 -25.49
N HIS A 99 -49.40 -5.04 -24.62
CA HIS A 99 -48.63 -6.21 -24.25
C HIS A 99 -49.33 -6.90 -23.08
N ASP A 100 -49.93 -8.07 -23.32
CA ASP A 100 -50.54 -8.93 -22.28
C ASP A 100 -49.54 -9.31 -21.16
N ASN A 101 -48.24 -9.15 -21.42
CA ASN A 101 -47.15 -9.54 -20.51
C ASN A 101 -46.55 -8.36 -19.71
N ARG A 102 -47.22 -7.19 -19.61
CA ARG A 102 -46.73 -6.06 -18.78
C ARG A 102 -46.36 -6.45 -17.34
N PRO A 103 -47.14 -7.27 -16.60
CA PRO A 103 -46.79 -7.70 -15.25
C PRO A 103 -45.49 -8.52 -15.19
N GLU A 104 -45.26 -9.39 -16.18
CA GLU A 104 -44.05 -10.22 -16.26
C GLU A 104 -42.82 -9.38 -16.56
N LEU A 105 -42.91 -8.44 -17.50
CA LEU A 105 -41.85 -7.48 -17.82
C LEU A 105 -41.48 -6.62 -16.62
N PHE A 106 -42.47 -6.14 -15.85
CA PHE A 106 -42.23 -5.37 -14.63
C PHE A 106 -41.51 -6.19 -13.55
N ASN A 107 -41.91 -7.45 -13.35
CA ASN A 107 -41.24 -8.36 -12.42
C ASN A 107 -39.79 -8.66 -12.86
N LEU A 108 -39.55 -8.81 -14.17
CA LEU A 108 -38.21 -9.01 -14.71
C LEU A 108 -37.30 -7.78 -14.46
N VAL A 109 -37.81 -6.57 -14.70
CA VAL A 109 -37.08 -5.32 -14.38
C VAL A 109 -36.75 -5.25 -12.90
N LYS A 110 -37.72 -5.56 -12.03
CA LYS A 110 -37.51 -5.57 -10.58
C LYS A 110 -36.43 -6.58 -10.15
N GLY A 111 -36.41 -7.76 -10.76
CA GLY A 111 -35.38 -8.78 -10.53
C GLY A 111 -33.99 -8.28 -10.93
N ILE A 112 -33.85 -7.75 -12.15
CA ILE A 112 -32.59 -7.20 -12.68
C ILE A 112 -32.06 -6.06 -11.82
N MET A 113 -32.94 -5.15 -11.38
CA MET A 113 -32.56 -4.06 -10.47
C MET A 113 -32.13 -4.57 -9.09
N SER A 114 -32.77 -5.62 -8.57
CA SER A 114 -32.36 -6.26 -7.32
C SER A 114 -30.97 -6.88 -7.43
N THR A 115 -30.66 -7.54 -8.56
CA THR A 115 -29.33 -8.07 -8.84
C THR A 115 -28.28 -6.96 -8.92
N ALA A 116 -28.57 -5.87 -9.64
CA ALA A 116 -27.66 -4.72 -9.71
C ALA A 116 -27.33 -4.13 -8.33
N VAL A 117 -28.34 -4.02 -7.45
CA VAL A 117 -28.13 -3.54 -6.07
C VAL A 117 -27.26 -4.50 -5.27
N HIS A 118 -27.45 -5.81 -5.44
CA HIS A 118 -26.61 -6.82 -4.82
C HIS A 118 -25.15 -6.71 -5.29
N ASP A 119 -24.92 -6.56 -6.59
CA ASP A 119 -23.58 -6.47 -7.18
C ASP A 119 -22.83 -5.20 -6.72
N VAL A 120 -23.52 -4.04 -6.67
CA VAL A 120 -22.97 -2.80 -6.09
C VAL A 120 -22.56 -3.02 -4.64
N ARG A 121 -23.39 -3.69 -3.86
CA ARG A 121 -23.13 -3.96 -2.45
C ARG A 121 -21.94 -4.90 -2.29
N SER A 122 -21.84 -5.94 -3.12
CA SER A 122 -20.70 -6.86 -3.15
C SER A 122 -19.38 -6.15 -3.47
N ILE A 123 -19.35 -5.36 -4.56
CA ILE A 123 -18.17 -4.56 -4.94
C ILE A 123 -17.78 -3.59 -3.80
N SER A 124 -18.76 -2.95 -3.17
CA SER A 124 -18.51 -2.05 -2.04
C SER A 124 -17.91 -2.78 -0.84
N HIS A 125 -18.38 -3.98 -0.51
CA HIS A 125 -17.82 -4.82 0.55
C HIS A 125 -16.39 -5.25 0.26
N SER A 126 -16.06 -5.58 -1.00
CA SER A 126 -14.70 -5.91 -1.42
C SER A 126 -13.75 -4.72 -1.34
N LEU A 127 -14.25 -3.50 -1.56
CA LEU A 127 -13.43 -2.28 -1.54
C LEU A 127 -13.16 -1.74 -0.14
N PHE A 128 -14.20 -1.70 0.67
CA PHE A 128 -14.10 -1.29 2.06
C PHE A 128 -15.16 -2.04 2.87
N PRO A 129 -14.75 -2.91 3.81
CA PRO A 129 -15.72 -3.69 4.56
C PRO A 129 -16.50 -2.72 5.45
N ALA A 130 -17.72 -2.36 5.04
CA ALA A 130 -18.57 -1.44 5.80
C ALA A 130 -18.82 -1.94 7.23
N VAL A 131 -18.77 -3.26 7.41
CA VAL A 131 -18.85 -3.96 8.71
C VAL A 131 -17.65 -3.60 9.59
N LEU A 132 -16.43 -3.60 9.03
CA LEU A 132 -15.21 -3.23 9.75
C LEU A 132 -15.28 -1.79 10.26
N ALA A 133 -15.72 -0.86 9.43
CA ALA A 133 -15.80 0.55 9.80
C ALA A 133 -16.90 0.88 10.82
N ARG A 134 -17.97 0.10 10.86
CA ARG A 134 -19.11 0.32 11.78
C ARG A 134 -19.03 -0.50 13.06
N TYR A 135 -18.49 -1.71 12.99
CA TYR A 135 -18.60 -2.71 14.05
C TYR A 135 -17.23 -3.29 14.48
N GLY A 136 -16.14 -2.91 13.80
CA GLY A 136 -14.77 -3.31 14.14
C GLY A 136 -14.36 -4.68 13.58
N LEU A 137 -13.11 -5.05 13.85
CA LEU A 137 -12.45 -6.22 13.25
C LEU A 137 -13.14 -7.56 13.54
N ALA A 138 -13.57 -7.78 14.79
CA ALA A 138 -14.14 -9.06 15.20
C ALA A 138 -15.42 -9.39 14.43
N GLU A 139 -16.34 -8.41 14.35
CA GLU A 139 -17.60 -8.55 13.61
C GLU A 139 -17.38 -8.68 12.10
N ALA A 140 -16.40 -7.96 11.56
CA ALA A 140 -16.05 -8.07 10.15
C ALA A 140 -15.51 -9.47 9.79
N LEU A 141 -14.65 -10.05 10.64
CA LEU A 141 -14.14 -11.40 10.45
C LEU A 141 -15.23 -12.46 10.63
N GLN A 142 -16.15 -12.28 11.60
CA GLN A 142 -17.27 -13.21 11.78
C GLN A 142 -18.15 -13.25 10.52
N HIS A 143 -18.51 -12.08 9.99
CA HIS A 143 -19.28 -11.99 8.75
C HIS A 143 -18.54 -12.64 7.56
N LEU A 144 -17.22 -12.47 7.46
CA LEU A 144 -16.41 -13.11 6.42
C LEU A 144 -16.48 -14.65 6.52
N VAL A 145 -16.36 -15.19 7.73
CA VAL A 145 -16.46 -16.63 7.99
C VAL A 145 -17.85 -17.17 7.69
N ASP A 146 -18.90 -16.45 8.10
CA ASP A 146 -20.29 -16.86 7.85
C ASP A 146 -20.58 -16.97 6.35
N VAL A 147 -20.17 -15.97 5.56
CA VAL A 147 -20.33 -15.96 4.10
C VAL A 147 -19.56 -17.12 3.44
N SER A 148 -18.33 -17.38 3.88
CA SER A 148 -17.52 -18.48 3.34
C SER A 148 -18.09 -19.86 3.68
N ASN A 149 -18.61 -20.03 4.90
CA ASN A 149 -19.27 -21.27 5.32
C ASN A 149 -20.61 -21.48 4.59
N GLU A 150 -21.39 -20.42 4.36
CA GLU A 150 -22.62 -20.47 3.57
C GLU A 150 -22.37 -20.90 2.11
N ALA A 151 -21.25 -20.48 1.52
CA ALA A 151 -20.85 -20.91 0.19
C ALA A 151 -20.52 -22.42 0.12
N GLY A 152 -20.24 -23.06 1.26
CA GLY A 152 -20.06 -24.51 1.39
C GLY A 152 -18.77 -25.08 0.77
N VAL A 153 -17.84 -24.21 0.38
CA VAL A 153 -16.56 -24.60 -0.26
C VAL A 153 -15.49 -24.93 0.78
N LEU A 154 -15.51 -24.23 1.92
CA LEU A 154 -14.54 -24.32 2.99
C LEU A 154 -15.26 -24.21 4.35
N GLU A 155 -14.85 -25.02 5.32
CA GLU A 155 -15.31 -24.89 6.71
C GLU A 155 -14.28 -24.07 7.50
N VAL A 156 -14.67 -22.88 7.94
CA VAL A 156 -13.81 -21.92 8.63
C VAL A 156 -14.32 -21.72 10.06
N GLY A 157 -13.42 -21.93 11.03
CA GLY A 157 -13.64 -21.58 12.43
C GLY A 157 -12.99 -20.23 12.76
N LEU A 158 -13.64 -19.43 13.59
CA LEU A 158 -13.14 -18.13 14.02
C LEU A 158 -12.97 -18.05 15.54
N GLU A 159 -11.78 -17.63 15.97
CA GLU A 159 -11.49 -17.24 17.35
C GLU A 159 -10.74 -15.90 17.31
N VAL A 160 -11.24 -14.89 18.04
CA VAL A 160 -10.70 -13.52 17.99
C VAL A 160 -10.37 -13.05 19.39
N ASP A 161 -9.08 -12.86 19.66
CA ASP A 161 -8.58 -12.18 20.86
C ASP A 161 -7.45 -11.22 20.46
N TYR A 162 -7.60 -9.93 20.78
CA TYR A 162 -6.60 -8.90 20.49
C TYR A 162 -6.73 -7.68 21.41
N PRO A 163 -5.62 -6.98 21.70
CA PRO A 163 -5.64 -5.76 22.49
C PRO A 163 -6.38 -4.64 21.76
N ARG A 164 -7.37 -4.02 22.43
CA ARG A 164 -8.12 -2.86 21.92
C ARG A 164 -7.62 -1.56 22.57
N PRO A 165 -7.60 -0.42 21.85
CA PRO A 165 -8.00 -0.24 20.45
C PRO A 165 -6.85 -0.45 19.45
N LEU A 166 -7.16 -0.98 18.27
CA LEU A 166 -6.26 -0.98 17.11
C LEU A 166 -6.55 0.25 16.24
N ALA A 167 -5.55 0.70 15.49
CA ALA A 167 -5.77 1.72 14.46
C ALA A 167 -6.56 1.11 13.29
N LEU A 168 -7.49 1.85 12.68
CA LEU A 168 -8.32 1.36 11.56
C LEU A 168 -7.49 0.76 10.41
N ALA A 169 -6.31 1.32 10.13
CA ALA A 169 -5.40 0.80 9.12
C ALA A 169 -4.86 -0.61 9.46
N GLN A 170 -4.60 -0.89 10.74
CA GLN A 170 -4.17 -2.20 11.21
C GLN A 170 -5.31 -3.20 11.15
N GLU A 171 -6.52 -2.80 11.58
CA GLU A 171 -7.71 -3.65 11.48
C GLU A 171 -8.02 -4.01 10.02
N LEU A 172 -7.93 -3.04 9.10
CA LEU A 172 -8.14 -3.26 7.67
C LEU A 172 -7.08 -4.19 7.07
N ALA A 173 -5.81 -4.03 7.47
CA ALA A 173 -4.74 -4.89 7.01
C ALA A 173 -4.96 -6.35 7.44
N ILE A 174 -5.30 -6.58 8.72
CA ILE A 174 -5.59 -7.92 9.25
C ILE A 174 -6.80 -8.53 8.52
N TYR A 175 -7.87 -7.77 8.38
CA TYR A 175 -9.06 -8.22 7.64
C TYR A 175 -8.72 -8.65 6.21
N ARG A 176 -7.93 -7.86 5.47
CA ARG A 176 -7.52 -8.18 4.10
C ARG A 176 -6.66 -9.44 4.02
N ILE A 177 -5.76 -9.64 4.99
CA ILE A 177 -4.95 -10.87 5.07
C ILE A 177 -5.87 -12.08 5.24
N CYS A 178 -6.82 -12.04 6.19
CA CYS A 178 -7.76 -13.14 6.41
C CYS A 178 -8.64 -13.39 5.18
N GLN A 179 -9.14 -12.32 4.54
CA GLN A 179 -9.93 -12.41 3.31
C GLN A 179 -9.17 -13.12 2.19
N GLU A 180 -7.92 -12.72 1.95
CA GLU A 180 -7.09 -13.28 0.90
C GLU A 180 -6.72 -14.75 1.19
N LEU A 181 -6.47 -15.09 2.45
CA LEU A 181 -6.20 -16.47 2.87
C LEU A 181 -7.41 -17.37 2.65
N ILE A 182 -8.61 -16.91 3.01
CA ILE A 182 -9.85 -17.68 2.81
C ILE A 182 -10.19 -17.80 1.32
N HIS A 183 -9.93 -16.77 0.53
CA HIS A 183 -10.19 -16.79 -0.92
C HIS A 183 -9.25 -17.74 -1.68
N ASN A 184 -8.00 -17.87 -1.22
CA ASN A 184 -6.97 -18.69 -1.87
C ASN A 184 -6.86 -20.13 -1.36
N ALA A 185 -7.60 -20.50 -0.30
CA ALA A 185 -7.63 -21.85 0.26
C ALA A 185 -8.47 -22.82 -0.59
#